data_AF-A0A4Q6I905-F1
#
_entry.id   AF-A0A4Q6I905-F1
#
_cell.length_a   1.000
_cell.length_b   1.000
_cell.length_c   1.000
_cell.angle_alpha   90.00
_cell.angle_beta   90.00
_cell.angle_gamma   90.00
#
_symmetry.space_group_name_H-M   'P 1'
#
loop_
_entity.id
_entity.type
_entity.pdbx_description
1 polymer ?
#
loop_
_entity_poly.entity_id
_entity_poly.type
_entity_poly.pdbx_seq_one_letter_code
_entity_poly.pdbx_strand_id
1 'polypeptide(L)' 'MQERQWITARRSELDALAEQARADGEAVAPVAAQVAGRAVLSIPHRSDAADEGALPGDYRRILAIVREAGGPVQGRAVGR' A
#
# COMPACT_ATOMS: atom_id res chain seq x y z
N MET A 1 -37.91 8.11 6.35
CA MET A 1 -37.17 8.75 5.23
C MET A 1 -35.66 8.85 5.52
N GLN A 2 -35.25 9.26 6.73
CA GLN A 2 -33.85 9.33 7.20
C GLN A 2 -32.99 8.07 6.95
N GLU A 3 -33.58 6.88 7.09
CA GLU A 3 -32.82 5.65 6.95
C GLU A 3 -32.31 5.41 5.52
N ARG A 4 -33.14 5.74 4.53
CA ARG A 4 -32.82 5.51 3.11
C ARG A 4 -31.79 6.52 2.61
N GLN A 5 -31.83 7.75 3.10
CA GLN A 5 -30.86 8.79 2.74
C GLN A 5 -29.46 8.47 3.29
N TRP A 6 -29.30 7.92 4.51
CA TRP A 6 -27.96 7.58 5.01
C TRP A 6 -27.34 6.42 4.23
N ILE A 7 -28.14 5.42 3.86
CA ILE A 7 -27.66 4.27 3.05
C ILE A 7 -27.22 4.77 1.67
N THR A 8 -27.98 5.67 1.06
CA THR A 8 -27.67 6.21 -0.26
C THR A 8 -26.41 7.09 -0.21
N ALA A 9 -26.28 7.95 0.80
CA ALA A 9 -25.10 8.77 1.00
C ALA A 9 -23.84 7.90 1.23
N ARG A 10 -23.93 6.88 2.08
CA ARG A 10 -22.83 5.95 2.34
C ARG A 10 -22.44 5.14 1.11
N ARG A 11 -23.42 4.75 0.28
CA ARG A 11 -23.16 4.07 -1.00
C ARG A 11 -22.40 4.98 -1.96
N SER A 12 -22.83 6.23 -2.13
CA SER A 12 -22.17 7.19 -3.00
C SER A 12 -20.73 7.50 -2.55
N GLU A 13 -20.50 7.56 -1.24
CA GLU A 13 -19.15 7.70 -0.67
C GLU A 13 -18.26 6.51 -1.03
N LEU A 14 -18.77 5.28 -0.91
CA LEU A 14 -18.04 4.07 -1.29
C LEU A 14 -17.74 4.02 -2.79
N ASP A 15 -18.69 4.42 -3.63
CA ASP A 15 -18.49 4.44 -5.09
C ASP A 15 -17.43 5.47 -5.50
N ALA A 16 -17.42 6.65 -4.87
CA ALA A 16 -16.38 7.66 -5.11
C ALA A 16 -14.98 7.19 -4.66
N LEU A 17 -14.89 6.51 -3.51
CA LEU A 17 -13.64 5.94 -3.03
C LEU A 17 -13.14 4.80 -3.92
N ALA A 18 -14.05 3.97 -4.44
CA ALA A 18 -13.70 2.92 -5.39
C ALA A 18 -13.17 3.49 -6.70
N GLU A 19 -13.75 4.59 -7.19
CA GLU A 19 -13.28 5.27 -8.39
C GLU A 19 -11.89 5.89 -8.18
N GLN A 20 -11.66 6.54 -7.03
CA GLN A 20 -10.34 7.05 -6.67
C GLN A 20 -9.31 5.91 -6.63
N ALA A 21 -9.63 4.78 -6.01
CA ALA A 21 -8.73 3.63 -5.94
C ALA A 21 -8.43 3.01 -7.31
N ARG A 22 -9.38 3.03 -8.26
CA ARG A 22 -9.15 2.61 -9.65
C ARG A 22 -8.22 3.57 -10.37
N ALA A 23 -8.45 4.88 -10.26
CA ALA A 23 -7.58 5.89 -10.83
C ALA A 23 -6.14 5.80 -10.28
N ASP A 24 -6.00 5.52 -8.97
CA ASP A 24 -4.70 5.30 -8.33
C ASP A 24 -4.04 3.99 -8.80
N GLY A 25 -4.82 2.94 -9.08
CA GLY A 25 -4.34 1.65 -9.58
C GLY A 25 -4.05 1.62 -11.08
N GLU A 26 -4.67 2.49 -11.88
CA GLU A 26 -4.42 2.60 -13.32
C GLU A 26 -3.05 3.23 -13.62
N ALA A 27 -2.47 3.95 -12.65
CA ALA A 27 -1.08 4.40 -12.71
C ALA A 27 -0.06 3.24 -12.68
N VAL A 28 -0.42 2.06 -12.14
CA VAL A 28 0.44 0.86 -12.08
C VAL A 28 -0.40 -0.42 -12.18
N ALA A 29 -0.44 -1.05 -13.35
CA ALA A 29 -1.16 -2.33 -13.51
C ALA A 29 -0.58 -3.45 -12.61
N PRO A 30 -1.41 -4.29 -11.98
CA PRO A 30 -0.93 -5.36 -11.10
C PRO A 30 -0.17 -6.42 -11.91
N VAL A 31 1.09 -6.68 -11.53
CA VAL A 31 1.93 -7.67 -12.20
C VAL A 31 1.63 -9.08 -11.70
N ALA A 32 1.54 -10.07 -12.60
CA ALA A 32 1.40 -11.46 -12.20
C ALA A 32 2.69 -11.99 -11.55
N ALA A 33 2.58 -12.54 -10.33
CA ALA A 33 3.67 -13.14 -9.56
C ALA A 33 3.34 -14.60 -9.18
N GLN A 34 4.34 -15.35 -8.71
CA GLN A 34 4.14 -16.73 -8.22
C GLN A 34 4.54 -16.87 -6.75
N VAL A 35 3.67 -17.49 -5.94
CA VAL A 35 3.95 -17.85 -4.54
C VAL A 35 3.74 -19.36 -4.40
N ALA A 36 4.81 -20.09 -4.08
CA ALA A 36 4.78 -21.56 -3.97
C ALA A 36 4.13 -22.27 -5.18
N GLY A 37 4.41 -21.79 -6.39
CA GLY A 37 3.87 -22.35 -7.64
C GLY A 37 2.42 -21.92 -7.98
N ARG A 38 1.81 -21.07 -7.15
CA ARG A 38 0.47 -20.50 -7.41
C ARG A 38 0.60 -19.10 -7.99
N ALA A 39 -0.05 -18.85 -9.13
CA ALA A 39 -0.15 -17.52 -9.72
C ALA A 39 -1.00 -16.60 -8.82
N VAL A 40 -0.49 -15.41 -8.55
CA VAL A 40 -1.14 -14.35 -7.76
C VAL A 40 -0.93 -13.01 -8.46
N LEU A 41 -1.87 -12.07 -8.33
CA LEU A 41 -1.68 -10.71 -8.79
C LEU A 41 -0.94 -9.91 -7.71
N SER A 42 0.16 -9.27 -8.07
CA SER A 42 0.87 -8.34 -7.21
C SER A 42 0.02 -7.08 -7.08
N ILE A 43 -0.31 -6.72 -5.84
CA ILE A 43 -0.91 -5.42 -5.55
C ILE A 43 0.26 -4.43 -5.47
N PRO A 44 0.35 -3.45 -6.37
CA PRO A 44 1.40 -2.45 -6.34
C PRO A 44 1.44 -1.77 -4.97
N HIS A 45 2.62 -1.68 -4.38
CA HIS A 45 2.79 -0.95 -3.13
C HIS A 45 2.60 0.53 -3.41
N ARG A 46 1.59 1.16 -2.79
CA ARG A 46 1.17 2.54 -3.08
C ARG A 46 2.20 3.62 -2.71
N SER A 47 3.36 3.26 -2.18
CA SER A 47 4.46 4.20 -1.92
C SER A 47 5.75 3.65 -2.50
N ASP A 48 6.09 4.07 -3.70
CA ASP A 48 7.31 3.63 -4.40
C ASP A 48 8.59 4.21 -3.74
N ALA A 49 8.44 5.28 -2.96
CA ALA A 49 9.45 5.72 -2.02
C ALA A 49 8.95 5.45 -0.60
N ALA A 50 9.56 4.47 0.08
CA ALA A 50 9.62 4.52 1.53
C ALA A 50 10.51 5.72 1.88
N ASP A 51 9.93 6.93 1.89
CA ASP A 51 10.63 8.09 2.42
C ASP A 51 10.86 7.85 3.91
N GLU A 52 12.06 7.39 4.25
CA GLU A 52 12.50 7.23 5.63
C GLU A 52 12.39 8.58 6.39
N GLY A 53 12.35 9.71 5.66
CA GLY A 53 12.06 11.04 6.17
C GLY A 53 10.63 11.24 6.69
N ALA A 54 9.65 10.49 6.17
CA ALA A 54 8.25 10.54 6.59
C ALA A 54 7.97 9.73 7.88
N LEU A 55 8.93 8.95 8.35
CA LEU A 55 8.79 8.17 9.58
C LEU A 55 8.96 9.07 10.83
N PRO A 56 8.19 8.81 11.91
CA PRO A 56 8.44 9.46 13.20
C PRO A 56 9.87 9.20 13.70
N GLY A 57 10.43 10.14 14.45
CA GLY A 57 11.84 10.14 14.83
C GLY A 57 12.33 8.85 15.49
N ASP A 58 11.51 8.22 16.33
CA ASP A 58 11.88 6.97 17.01
C ASP A 58 12.06 5.80 16.03
N TYR A 59 11.25 5.73 14.97
CA TYR A 59 11.37 4.69 13.95
C TYR A 59 12.64 4.87 13.12
N ARG A 60 13.01 6.12 12.80
CA ARG A 60 14.28 6.44 12.11
C ARG A 60 15.48 6.07 12.97
N ARG A 61 15.41 6.33 14.28
CA ARG A 61 16.45 5.94 15.24
C ARG A 61 16.64 4.42 15.30
N ILE A 62 15.55 3.65 15.31
CA ILE A 62 15.62 2.18 15.28
C ILE A 62 16.30 1.69 14.00
N LEU A 63 15.94 2.25 12.84
CA LEU A 63 16.55 1.86 11.57
C LEU A 63 18.05 2.18 11.52
N ALA A 64 18.47 3.32 12.09
CA ALA A 64 19.88 3.66 12.22
C ALA A 64 20.66 2.62 13.04
N ILE A 65 20.12 2.18 14.17
CA ILE A 65 20.73 1.16 15.04
C ILE A 65 20.86 -0.18 14.30
N VAL A 66 19.81 -0.62 13.60
CA VAL A 66 19.82 -1.90 12.87
C VAL A 66 20.85 -1.89 11.73
N ARG A 67 21.01 -0.74 11.07
CA ARG A 67 21.99 -0.55 10.00
C ARG A 67 23.43 -0.54 10.53
N GLU A 68 23.66 0.12 11.66
CA GLU A 68 24.95 0.12 12.36
C GLU A 68 25.35 -1.29 12.81
N ALA A 69 24.38 -2.10 13.26
CA ALA A 69 24.58 -3.49 13.65
C ALA A 69 24.92 -4.45 12.48
N GLY A 70 25.02 -3.94 11.24
CA GLY A 70 25.47 -4.72 10.08
C GLY A 70 24.46 -5.72 9.51
N GLY A 71 23.22 -5.72 10.01
CA GLY A 71 22.15 -6.52 9.44
C GLY A 71 21.49 -5.77 8.28
N PRO A 72 21.59 -6.22 7.02
CA PRO A 72 20.80 -5.63 5.96
C PRO A 72 19.32 -5.85 6.31
N VAL A 73 18.58 -4.78 6.59
CA VAL A 73 17.11 -4.82 6.53
C VAL A 73 16.78 -4.93 5.05
N GLN A 74 16.89 -6.15 4.51
CA GLN A 74 16.37 -6.45 3.19
C GLN A 74 14.86 -6.40 3.32
N GLY A 75 14.30 -5.20 3.13
CA GLY A 75 12.91 -5.07 2.75
C GLY A 75 12.71 -6.00 1.57
N ARG A 76 11.84 -7.00 1.73
CA ARG A 76 11.50 -7.89 0.63
C ARG A 76 10.98 -6.98 -0.49
N ALA A 77 11.71 -6.88 -1.60
CA ALA A 77 11.21 -6.21 -2.79
C ALA A 77 9.89 -6.88 -3.18
N VAL A 78 8.80 -6.13 -3.08
CA VAL A 78 7.46 -6.56 -3.49
C VAL A 78 7.20 -5.95 -4.84
N GLY A 79 7.05 -6.80 -5.86
CA GLY A 79 6.85 -6.38 -7.26
C GLY A 79 8.11 -6.60 -8.11
N ARG A 80 7.95 -7.36 -9.18
CA ARG A 80 8.89 -7.51 -10.30
C ARG A 80 8.11 -7.14 -11.56
#